data_AF-A0A6N7PXL2-F1
#
_entry.id   AF-A0A6N7PXL2-F1
#
_cell.length_a   1.000
_cell.length_b   1.000
_cell.length_c   1.000
_cell.angle_alpha   90.00
_cell.angle_beta   90.00
_cell.angle_gamma   90.00
#
_symmetry.space_group_name_H-M   'P 1'
#
loop_
_entity.id
_entity.type
_entity.pdbx_description
1 polymer ?
#
loop_
_entity_poly.entity_id
_entity_poly.type
_entity_poly.pdbx_seq_one_letter_code
_entity_poly.pdbx_strand_id
1 'polypeptide(L)'
;MARALRPLFLASSAILISLESGCAEGTDDPLPPGAGASSSASSSSGAGGGGGAGGNDDVPEPDLPPALTIVNGVNDHEAIRLCFVPYPDGGDPAPYPESAAGLAFAAAARVDPASVIPADEDVYLHVVAGDLLKTKDLGCAALTGGNAPAGVVVAPVAVIPASAFEAQRSLLLVPTGCVGGPGHTDPLEKEACGPTYSPETPNPGLVAAAMSRVTGEGALSLQAAHAAQPMPPVDVRLVPGTEGGMPQQVAPSLTAGAVGPFPPFRQLARFEMGSLAQARILTFTPGQTVQTSEAPLDAALARGGVALDDFEDGRAFTLIAVGAQPGIPAGAFWHALTWTVVRSDP
;
A
#
# COMPACT_ATOMS: atom_id res chain seq x y z
N MET A 1 7.07 -42.18 54.73
CA MET A 1 8.39 -41.51 54.73
C MET A 1 8.86 -41.35 53.30
N ALA A 2 8.63 -40.19 52.68
CA ALA A 2 9.25 -39.83 51.40
C ALA A 2 9.28 -38.29 51.30
N ARG A 3 10.47 -37.79 50.97
CA ARG A 3 10.94 -36.40 51.11
C ARG A 3 10.28 -35.43 50.14
N ALA A 4 9.95 -34.25 50.65
CA ALA A 4 9.65 -33.05 49.88
C ALA A 4 10.93 -32.45 49.27
N LEU A 5 10.92 -32.20 47.96
CA LEU A 5 11.93 -31.42 47.26
C LEU A 5 11.40 -29.99 47.06
N ARG A 6 12.12 -29.02 47.63
CA ARG A 6 11.98 -27.59 47.36
C ARG A 6 12.85 -27.22 46.16
N PRO A 7 12.37 -26.45 45.18
CA PRO A 7 13.24 -25.77 44.23
C PRO A 7 13.76 -24.45 44.83
N LEU A 8 15.07 -24.26 44.70
CA LEU A 8 15.83 -23.08 45.04
C LEU A 8 15.62 -22.04 43.91
N PHE A 9 15.02 -20.88 44.20
CA PHE A 9 15.02 -19.74 43.28
C PHE A 9 16.32 -18.96 43.50
N LEU A 10 17.18 -18.94 42.47
CA LEU A 10 18.33 -18.05 42.37
C LEU A 10 17.84 -16.70 41.83
N ALA A 11 18.02 -15.64 42.62
CA ALA A 11 17.82 -14.26 42.22
C ALA A 11 19.04 -13.80 41.40
N SER A 12 18.84 -13.49 40.12
CA SER A 12 19.83 -12.76 39.31
C SER A 12 19.62 -11.26 39.49
N SER A 13 20.55 -10.62 40.19
CA SER A 13 20.70 -9.17 40.22
C SER A 13 21.28 -8.69 38.90
N ALA A 14 20.52 -7.90 38.13
CA ALA A 14 21.05 -7.16 36.99
C ALA A 14 21.60 -5.81 37.48
N ILE A 15 22.84 -5.52 37.10
CA ILE A 15 23.56 -4.28 37.36
C ILE A 15 23.09 -3.25 36.33
N LEU A 16 22.51 -2.14 36.79
CA LEU A 16 22.26 -0.94 36.01
C LEU A 16 23.54 -0.09 35.96
N ILE A 17 24.08 0.11 34.76
CA ILE A 17 25.12 1.11 34.49
C ILE A 17 24.40 2.32 33.88
N SER A 18 24.22 3.37 34.69
CA SER A 18 23.80 4.69 34.22
C SER A 18 25.01 5.42 33.64
N LEU A 19 24.96 5.74 32.35
CA LEU A 19 25.83 6.74 31.74
C LEU A 19 25.03 8.05 31.63
N GLU A 20 25.40 9.01 32.46
CA GLU A 20 25.02 10.41 32.32
C GLU A 20 25.89 11.06 31.24
N SER A 21 25.26 11.54 30.18
CA SER A 21 25.85 12.54 29.28
C SER A 21 24.89 13.70 29.18
N GLY A 22 25.25 14.80 29.86
CA GLY A 22 24.51 16.06 29.82
C GLY A 22 24.71 16.78 28.49
N CYS A 23 23.64 17.41 28.01
CA CYS A 23 23.69 18.48 27.02
C CYS A 23 22.75 19.61 27.47
N ALA A 24 23.40 20.75 27.69
CA ALA A 24 22.98 22.15 27.65
C ALA A 24 21.48 22.49 27.58
N GLU A 25 21.07 23.32 28.54
CA GLU A 25 19.88 24.18 28.50
C GLU A 25 19.94 25.15 27.32
N GLY A 26 18.96 25.05 26.43
CA GLY A 26 18.54 26.07 25.49
C GLY A 26 17.06 26.35 25.70
N THR A 27 16.73 27.62 25.93
CA THR A 27 15.38 28.14 26.14
C THR A 27 14.57 28.08 24.84
N ASP A 28 13.46 27.34 24.82
CA ASP A 28 12.44 27.44 23.78
C ASP A 28 11.04 27.39 24.40
N ASP A 29 10.21 28.33 23.95
CA ASP A 29 8.80 28.51 24.30
C ASP A 29 7.95 27.25 23.98
N PRO A 30 6.86 27.00 24.73
CA PRO A 30 6.03 25.82 24.49
C PRO A 30 5.18 25.96 23.22
N LEU A 31 5.55 25.23 22.17
CA LEU A 31 4.65 24.89 21.06
C LEU A 31 3.67 23.77 21.49
N PRO A 32 2.42 23.78 21.00
CA PRO A 32 1.42 22.77 21.35
C PRO A 32 1.79 21.37 20.80
N PRO A 33 1.28 20.27 21.40
CA PRO A 33 1.65 18.92 21.02
C PRO A 33 1.16 18.58 19.60
N GLY A 34 2.08 18.63 18.64
CA GLY A 34 1.87 18.20 17.27
C GLY A 34 2.11 16.70 17.10
N ALA A 35 1.20 16.04 16.39
CA ALA A 35 1.30 14.66 15.95
C ALA A 35 2.59 14.44 15.14
N GLY A 36 3.55 13.73 15.75
CA GLY A 36 4.77 13.30 15.08
C GLY A 36 4.51 12.06 14.23
N ALA A 37 3.86 12.23 13.08
CA ALA A 37 3.97 11.29 11.96
C ALA A 37 4.98 11.88 10.97
N SER A 38 6.26 11.57 11.16
CA SER A 38 7.30 11.89 10.20
C SER A 38 7.16 10.98 8.98
N SER A 39 6.21 11.27 8.09
CA SER A 39 6.21 10.75 6.73
C SER A 39 7.28 11.50 5.94
N SER A 40 8.53 11.06 6.04
CA SER A 40 9.59 11.45 5.12
C SER A 40 9.23 10.90 3.73
N ALA A 41 8.44 11.66 2.97
CA ALA A 41 8.28 11.51 1.54
C ALA A 41 9.58 11.96 0.86
N SER A 42 10.61 11.12 0.97
CA SER A 42 11.80 11.23 0.15
C SER A 42 11.38 10.88 -1.27
N SER A 43 11.15 11.89 -2.10
CA SER A 43 11.12 11.76 -3.55
C SER A 43 12.52 11.38 -4.05
N SER A 44 12.95 10.15 -3.77
CA SER A 44 14.15 9.58 -4.37
C SER A 44 13.76 8.94 -5.70
N SER A 45 13.92 9.71 -6.77
CA SER A 45 14.09 9.24 -8.15
C SER A 45 15.40 8.46 -8.30
N GLY A 46 15.58 7.40 -7.51
CA GLY A 46 16.85 6.69 -7.38
C GLY A 46 16.65 5.29 -6.82
N ALA A 47 15.88 4.45 -7.52
CA ALA A 47 15.91 3.02 -7.31
C ALA A 47 17.25 2.47 -7.85
N GLY A 48 18.28 2.50 -7.00
CA GLY A 48 19.50 1.72 -7.18
C GLY A 48 19.23 0.24 -6.93
N GLY A 49 18.41 -0.39 -7.78
CA GLY A 49 18.23 -1.84 -7.83
C GLY A 49 19.25 -2.43 -8.79
N GLY A 50 20.23 -3.15 -8.26
CA GLY A 50 21.32 -3.74 -9.05
C GLY A 50 20.83 -4.73 -10.12
N GLY A 51 21.27 -4.52 -11.35
CA GLY A 51 21.56 -5.61 -12.30
C GLY A 51 20.37 -6.29 -12.97
N GLY A 52 19.40 -5.55 -13.49
CA GLY A 52 18.52 -6.05 -14.55
C GLY A 52 19.09 -5.68 -15.92
N ALA A 53 19.38 -6.66 -16.77
CA ALA A 53 19.81 -6.43 -18.16
C ALA A 53 18.64 -5.90 -19.00
N GLY A 54 18.31 -4.61 -18.84
CA GLY A 54 17.42 -3.85 -19.71
C GLY A 54 18.24 -2.83 -20.49
N GLY A 55 18.12 -2.82 -21.82
CA GLY A 55 18.80 -1.85 -22.67
C GLY A 55 18.46 -0.41 -22.25
N ASN A 56 19.47 0.47 -22.29
CA ASN A 56 19.40 1.90 -21.97
C ASN A 56 18.59 2.70 -23.01
N ASP A 57 17.50 2.15 -23.53
CA ASP A 57 16.59 2.93 -24.35
C ASP A 57 15.79 3.80 -23.39
N ASP A 58 16.23 5.04 -23.23
CA ASP A 58 15.48 6.11 -22.57
C ASP A 58 14.19 6.34 -23.36
N VAL A 59 13.19 5.50 -23.13
CA VAL A 59 11.85 5.67 -23.71
C VAL A 59 11.15 6.76 -22.89
N PRO A 60 10.85 7.92 -23.47
CA PRO A 60 10.17 8.99 -22.73
C PRO A 60 8.76 8.53 -22.32
N GLU A 61 8.34 8.92 -21.11
CA GLU A 61 6.97 8.71 -20.66
C GLU A 61 5.98 9.45 -21.58
N PRO A 62 4.92 8.79 -22.06
CA PRO A 62 3.87 9.43 -22.84
C PRO A 62 3.22 10.63 -22.12
N ASP A 63 3.17 11.76 -22.82
CA ASP A 63 2.46 12.96 -22.39
C ASP A 63 0.94 12.80 -22.59
N LEU A 64 0.28 12.21 -21.59
CA LEU A 64 -1.18 12.05 -21.53
C LEU A 64 -1.73 12.82 -20.30
N PRO A 65 -3.02 13.19 -20.30
CA PRO A 65 -3.64 13.84 -19.15
C PRO A 65 -3.43 13.06 -17.84
N PRO A 66 -3.42 13.72 -16.67
CA PRO A 66 -3.29 13.05 -15.39
C PRO A 66 -4.35 11.97 -15.19
N ALA A 67 -3.97 10.87 -14.55
CA ALA A 67 -4.92 9.84 -14.14
C ALA A 67 -4.64 9.43 -12.71
N LEU A 68 -5.70 9.17 -11.94
CA LEU A 68 -5.60 8.73 -10.56
C LEU A 68 -6.19 7.32 -10.41
N THR A 69 -5.40 6.42 -9.87
CA THR A 69 -5.85 5.11 -9.43
C THR A 69 -5.69 5.02 -7.92
N ILE A 70 -6.76 4.63 -7.24
CA ILE A 70 -6.80 4.43 -5.80
C ILE A 70 -6.96 2.93 -5.54
N VAL A 71 -6.14 2.37 -4.66
CA VAL A 71 -6.29 0.99 -4.17
C VAL A 71 -6.40 1.01 -2.66
N ASN A 72 -7.38 0.29 -2.10
CA ASN A 72 -7.47 0.14 -0.65
C ASN A 72 -6.45 -0.89 -0.15
N GLY A 73 -5.45 -0.45 0.62
CA GLY A 73 -4.47 -1.30 1.32
C GLY A 73 -4.57 -1.24 2.84
N VAL A 74 -5.70 -0.80 3.40
CA VAL A 74 -5.96 -0.74 4.85
C VAL A 74 -6.37 -2.13 5.34
N ASN A 75 -5.48 -2.79 6.10
CA ASN A 75 -5.54 -4.24 6.33
C ASN A 75 -6.55 -4.67 7.40
N ASP A 76 -7.09 -3.74 8.19
CA ASP A 76 -7.95 -4.03 9.32
C ASP A 76 -9.43 -3.75 9.06
N HIS A 77 -9.81 -3.22 7.89
CA HIS A 77 -11.21 -2.99 7.51
C HIS A 77 -11.54 -3.57 6.14
N GLU A 78 -12.76 -4.10 6.00
CA GLU A 78 -13.21 -4.69 4.73
C GLU A 78 -13.40 -3.67 3.61
N ALA A 79 -13.67 -2.40 3.96
CA ALA A 79 -13.82 -1.31 3.01
C ALA A 79 -13.46 0.03 3.67
N ILE A 80 -13.10 1.01 2.83
CA ILE A 80 -12.81 2.38 3.26
C ILE A 80 -13.54 3.41 2.40
N ARG A 81 -13.70 4.62 2.94
CA ARG A 81 -13.89 5.85 2.16
C ARG A 81 -12.71 6.78 2.42
N LEU A 82 -12.52 7.74 1.54
CA LEU A 82 -11.42 8.70 1.56
C LEU A 82 -11.98 10.10 1.57
N CYS A 83 -11.36 10.93 2.39
CA CYS A 83 -11.66 12.34 2.48
C CYS A 83 -10.47 13.14 1.98
N PHE A 84 -10.65 13.77 0.81
CA PHE A 84 -9.69 14.66 0.16
C PHE A 84 -9.93 16.10 0.64
N VAL A 85 -9.64 16.38 1.91
CA VAL A 85 -9.92 17.68 2.54
C VAL A 85 -8.90 18.73 2.03
N PRO A 86 -9.34 19.88 1.50
CA PRO A 86 -8.39 20.93 1.10
C PRO A 86 -7.54 21.41 2.28
N TYR A 87 -6.27 21.71 2.02
CA TYR A 87 -5.27 22.05 3.02
C TYR A 87 -4.57 23.37 2.67
N PRO A 88 -4.37 24.29 3.63
CA PRO A 88 -4.64 24.17 5.08
C PRO A 88 -6.06 24.58 5.49
N ASP A 89 -6.86 25.14 4.59
CA ASP A 89 -8.09 25.86 4.93
C ASP A 89 -9.26 24.94 5.30
N GLY A 90 -9.13 23.64 5.05
CA GLY A 90 -10.20 22.67 5.26
C GLY A 90 -11.23 22.73 4.13
N GLY A 91 -12.38 22.11 4.37
CA GLY A 91 -13.48 22.06 3.41
C GLY A 91 -14.37 20.86 3.67
N ASP A 92 -15.51 20.81 3.00
CA ASP A 92 -16.49 19.72 3.18
C ASP A 92 -16.77 18.96 1.86
N PRO A 93 -15.75 18.41 1.20
CA PRO A 93 -15.98 17.57 0.03
C PRO A 93 -16.74 16.30 0.42
N ALA A 94 -17.43 15.69 -0.54
CA ALA A 94 -18.04 14.39 -0.34
C ALA A 94 -16.95 13.31 -0.18
N PRO A 95 -17.10 12.34 0.74
CA PRO A 95 -16.13 11.24 0.85
C PRO A 95 -16.22 10.31 -0.37
N TYR A 96 -15.06 9.85 -0.84
CA TYR A 96 -14.92 8.98 -2.01
C TYR A 96 -14.69 7.50 -1.61
N PRO A 97 -15.30 6.50 -2.27
CA PRO A 97 -16.42 6.67 -3.18
C PRO A 97 -17.65 7.17 -2.43
N GLU A 98 -18.60 7.78 -3.14
CA GLU A 98 -19.86 8.25 -2.55
C GLU A 98 -20.72 7.10 -2.01
N SER A 99 -20.55 5.90 -2.58
CA SER A 99 -21.23 4.69 -2.12
C SER A 99 -20.89 4.39 -0.67
N ALA A 100 -21.93 4.15 0.14
CA ALA A 100 -21.78 3.73 1.54
C ALA A 100 -21.16 2.33 1.71
N ALA A 101 -21.02 1.56 0.62
CA ALA A 101 -20.24 0.31 0.64
C ALA A 101 -18.73 0.56 0.72
N GLY A 102 -18.26 1.76 0.36
CA GLY A 102 -16.84 2.09 0.29
C GLY A 102 -16.09 1.38 -0.83
N LEU A 103 -14.77 1.55 -0.82
CA LEU A 103 -13.81 0.81 -1.63
C LEU A 103 -13.35 -0.42 -0.84
N ALA A 104 -13.74 -1.61 -1.28
CA ALA A 104 -13.39 -2.86 -0.61
C ALA A 104 -11.87 -3.06 -0.52
N PHE A 105 -11.40 -3.83 0.47
CA PHE A 105 -10.00 -4.19 0.64
C PHE A 105 -9.42 -4.78 -0.65
N ALA A 106 -8.24 -4.31 -1.04
CA ALA A 106 -7.54 -4.63 -2.27
C ALA A 106 -8.31 -4.27 -3.57
N ALA A 107 -9.52 -3.71 -3.51
CA ALA A 107 -10.19 -3.22 -4.71
C ALA A 107 -9.51 -1.94 -5.21
N ALA A 108 -9.48 -1.78 -6.54
CA ALA A 108 -9.04 -0.56 -7.17
C ALA A 108 -10.21 0.27 -7.70
N ALA A 109 -10.03 1.58 -7.73
CA ALA A 109 -10.89 2.47 -8.47
C ALA A 109 -10.05 3.49 -9.24
N ARG A 110 -10.38 3.62 -10.52
CA ARG A 110 -9.86 4.70 -11.36
C ARG A 110 -10.78 5.91 -11.23
N VAL A 111 -10.17 7.06 -11.04
CA VAL A 111 -10.87 8.31 -10.76
C VAL A 111 -10.31 9.41 -11.66
N ASP A 112 -11.19 10.25 -12.17
CA ASP A 112 -10.78 11.53 -12.73
C ASP A 112 -10.37 12.43 -11.56
N PRO A 113 -9.09 12.84 -11.44
CA PRO A 113 -8.66 13.71 -10.34
C PRO A 113 -9.55 14.94 -10.17
N ALA A 114 -10.00 15.56 -11.27
CA ALA A 114 -10.83 16.76 -11.23
C ALA A 114 -12.22 16.53 -10.61
N SER A 115 -12.66 15.28 -10.49
CA SER A 115 -13.95 14.92 -9.88
C SER A 115 -13.89 14.76 -8.36
N VAL A 116 -12.71 14.58 -7.77
CA VAL A 116 -12.55 14.29 -6.33
C VAL A 116 -11.53 15.17 -5.61
N ILE A 117 -10.59 15.79 -6.36
CA ILE A 117 -9.55 16.65 -5.83
C ILE A 117 -9.94 18.11 -6.09
N PRO A 118 -9.99 18.97 -5.06
CA PRO A 118 -10.10 20.41 -5.23
C PRO A 118 -9.00 20.94 -6.17
N ALA A 119 -9.36 21.82 -7.10
CA ALA A 119 -8.39 22.39 -8.05
C ALA A 119 -7.38 23.32 -7.33
N ASP A 120 -6.12 23.29 -7.76
CA ASP A 120 -5.05 24.19 -7.32
C ASP A 120 -4.74 24.21 -5.80
N GLU A 121 -5.23 23.21 -5.05
CA GLU A 121 -5.07 23.13 -3.59
C GLU A 121 -4.42 21.82 -3.16
N ASP A 122 -3.56 21.90 -2.14
CA ASP A 122 -3.03 20.72 -1.47
C ASP A 122 -4.16 20.00 -0.74
N VAL A 123 -4.02 18.68 -0.57
CA VAL A 123 -5.08 17.88 0.05
C VAL A 123 -4.55 17.10 1.23
N TYR A 124 -5.21 17.23 2.38
CA TYR A 124 -5.02 16.35 3.52
C TYR A 124 -5.92 15.12 3.42
N LEU A 125 -5.33 14.02 2.97
CA LEU A 125 -6.00 12.74 2.86
C LEU A 125 -6.30 12.13 4.23
N HIS A 126 -7.57 11.80 4.45
CA HIS A 126 -8.03 11.01 5.58
C HIS A 126 -8.67 9.71 5.09
N VAL A 127 -8.46 8.62 5.84
CA VAL A 127 -9.19 7.36 5.66
C VAL A 127 -10.36 7.33 6.63
N VAL A 128 -11.52 6.90 6.13
CA VAL A 128 -12.74 6.66 6.88
C VAL A 128 -13.07 5.17 6.80
N ALA A 129 -13.22 4.51 7.94
CA ALA A 129 -13.45 3.06 8.03
C ALA A 129 -14.48 2.70 9.13
N GLY A 130 -14.75 1.41 9.32
CA GLY A 130 -15.75 0.90 10.26
C GLY A 130 -17.17 0.88 9.68
N ASP A 131 -18.15 1.39 10.42
CA ASP A 131 -19.57 1.38 10.01
C ASP A 131 -19.88 2.46 8.96
N LEU A 132 -19.48 2.20 7.71
CA LEU A 132 -19.61 3.15 6.61
C LEU A 132 -21.06 3.55 6.29
N LEU A 133 -22.06 2.73 6.67
CA LEU A 133 -23.47 3.09 6.49
C LEU A 133 -23.87 4.32 7.32
N LYS A 134 -23.21 4.55 8.46
CA LYS A 134 -23.43 5.75 9.29
C LYS A 134 -22.80 7.02 8.70
N THR A 135 -21.96 6.90 7.68
CA THR A 135 -21.34 8.04 6.98
C THR A 135 -22.21 8.55 5.84
N LYS A 136 -23.40 7.98 5.65
CA LYS A 136 -24.35 8.43 4.64
C LYS A 136 -24.75 9.88 4.90
N ASP A 137 -24.75 10.68 3.84
CA ASP A 137 -25.12 12.10 3.85
C ASP A 137 -24.20 12.99 4.73
N LEU A 138 -23.05 12.47 5.18
CA LEU A 138 -22.02 13.24 5.88
C LEU A 138 -20.91 13.63 4.90
N GLY A 139 -20.56 14.92 4.91
CA GLY A 139 -19.37 15.42 4.23
C GLY A 139 -18.10 15.19 5.06
N CYS A 140 -16.95 15.41 4.43
CA CYS A 140 -15.66 15.18 5.06
C CYS A 140 -15.37 16.08 6.26
N ALA A 141 -15.85 17.32 6.31
CA ALA A 141 -15.67 18.21 7.47
C ALA A 141 -16.36 17.65 8.72
N ALA A 142 -17.55 17.06 8.57
CA ALA A 142 -18.25 16.43 9.69
C ALA A 142 -17.49 15.20 10.21
N LEU A 143 -16.92 14.41 9.30
CA LEU A 143 -16.16 13.20 9.64
C LEU A 143 -14.80 13.51 10.28
N THR A 144 -14.03 14.43 9.70
CA THR A 144 -12.67 14.76 10.18
C THR A 144 -12.67 15.73 11.36
N GLY A 145 -13.74 16.50 11.58
CA GLY A 145 -13.89 17.46 12.68
C GLY A 145 -14.17 16.84 14.07
N GLY A 146 -13.96 15.53 14.25
CA GLY A 146 -14.17 14.84 15.53
C GLY A 146 -15.63 14.47 15.83
N ASN A 147 -16.54 14.65 14.87
CA ASN A 147 -17.97 14.32 15.00
C ASN A 147 -18.33 13.02 14.26
N ALA A 148 -17.36 12.14 14.01
CA ALA A 148 -17.60 10.86 13.38
C ALA A 148 -18.60 10.02 14.22
N PRO A 149 -19.61 9.39 13.60
CA PRO A 149 -20.56 8.54 14.31
C PRO A 149 -19.89 7.38 15.06
N ALA A 150 -20.52 6.89 16.12
CA ALA A 150 -20.01 5.75 16.87
C ALA A 150 -19.84 4.51 15.97
N GLY A 151 -18.65 3.92 15.98
CA GLY A 151 -18.26 2.80 15.12
C GLY A 151 -17.64 3.21 13.79
N VAL A 152 -17.53 4.51 13.50
CA VAL A 152 -16.75 5.05 12.38
C VAL A 152 -15.39 5.48 12.92
N VAL A 153 -14.32 5.12 12.20
CA VAL A 153 -12.95 5.53 12.49
C VAL A 153 -12.50 6.47 11.38
N VAL A 154 -11.89 7.60 11.76
CA VAL A 154 -11.31 8.56 10.82
C VAL A 154 -9.85 8.75 11.20
N ALA A 155 -8.95 8.48 10.26
CA ALA A 155 -7.52 8.52 10.49
C ALA A 155 -6.83 9.42 9.45
N PRO A 156 -6.06 10.44 9.87
CA PRO A 156 -5.27 11.23 8.94
C PRO A 156 -4.16 10.39 8.33
N VAL A 157 -3.81 10.65 7.07
CA VAL A 157 -2.79 9.88 6.36
C VAL A 157 -1.61 10.74 5.93
N ALA A 158 -1.84 11.67 5.00
CA ALA A 158 -0.78 12.51 4.44
C ALA A 158 -1.37 13.76 3.77
N VAL A 159 -0.55 14.81 3.68
CA VAL A 159 -0.80 15.94 2.78
C VAL A 159 -0.18 15.64 1.42
N ILE A 160 -0.99 15.72 0.37
CA ILE A 160 -0.58 15.49 -1.02
C ILE A 160 -0.60 16.84 -1.74
N PRO A 161 0.53 17.30 -2.32
CA PRO A 161 0.56 18.57 -3.03
C PRO A 161 -0.31 18.58 -4.28
N ALA A 162 -0.93 19.72 -4.61
CA ALA A 162 -1.74 19.91 -5.82
C ALA A 162 -1.00 19.46 -7.10
N SER A 163 0.27 19.87 -7.21
CA SER A 163 1.18 19.52 -8.31
C SER A 163 1.34 18.00 -8.55
N ALA A 164 1.07 17.16 -7.55
CA ALA A 164 1.11 15.71 -7.74
C ALA A 164 -0.03 15.19 -8.63
N PHE A 165 -1.19 15.85 -8.58
CA PHE A 165 -2.40 15.54 -9.35
C PHE A 165 -2.43 16.20 -10.72
N GLU A 166 -1.75 17.34 -10.87
CA GLU A 166 -1.62 18.06 -12.15
C GLU A 166 -0.55 17.47 -13.08
N ALA A 167 0.40 16.73 -12.52
CA ALA A 167 1.46 16.11 -13.30
C ALA A 167 0.89 15.15 -14.36
N GLN A 168 1.38 15.26 -15.59
CA GLN A 168 0.99 14.44 -16.76
C GLN A 168 1.49 12.98 -16.64
N ARG A 169 1.03 12.29 -15.59
CA ARG A 169 1.41 10.92 -15.22
C ARG A 169 0.24 10.18 -14.63
N SER A 170 0.33 8.85 -14.60
CA SER A 170 -0.62 8.03 -13.87
C SER A 170 -0.17 7.95 -12.41
N LEU A 171 -0.96 8.52 -11.50
CA LEU A 171 -0.71 8.51 -10.07
C LEU A 171 -1.44 7.33 -9.42
N LEU A 172 -0.71 6.54 -8.66
CA LEU A 172 -1.23 5.50 -7.78
C LEU A 172 -1.25 6.03 -6.34
N LEU A 173 -2.41 5.98 -5.69
CA LEU A 173 -2.58 6.19 -4.26
C LEU A 173 -3.04 4.88 -3.60
N VAL A 174 -2.27 4.41 -2.62
CA VAL A 174 -2.65 3.26 -1.79
C VAL A 174 -2.57 3.68 -0.33
N PRO A 175 -3.70 4.00 0.32
CA PRO A 175 -3.75 4.09 1.77
C PRO A 175 -3.40 2.72 2.36
N THR A 176 -2.46 2.68 3.29
CA THR A 176 -1.89 1.46 3.87
C THR A 176 -1.98 1.45 5.39
N GLY A 177 -1.59 0.33 5.99
CA GLY A 177 -1.47 0.20 7.43
C GLY A 177 -2.80 -0.18 8.06
N CYS A 178 -2.94 0.12 9.34
CA CYS A 178 -4.17 -0.14 10.10
C CYS A 178 -4.65 1.13 10.78
N VAL A 179 -5.95 1.39 10.67
CA VAL A 179 -6.59 2.60 11.23
C VAL A 179 -7.11 2.37 12.65
N GLY A 180 -7.13 1.11 13.10
CA GLY A 180 -7.57 0.70 14.43
C GLY A 180 -9.09 0.70 14.59
N GLY A 181 -9.51 0.77 15.86
CA GLY A 181 -10.92 0.82 16.26
C GLY A 181 -11.30 -0.26 17.27
N PRO A 182 -12.53 -0.21 17.82
CA PRO A 182 -13.00 -1.22 18.76
C PRO A 182 -12.98 -2.63 18.15
N GLY A 183 -12.36 -3.58 18.83
CA GLY A 183 -12.32 -4.99 18.40
C GLY A 183 -11.16 -5.37 17.48
N HIS A 184 -10.29 -4.42 17.10
CA HIS A 184 -9.08 -4.68 16.33
C HIS A 184 -7.88 -5.02 17.23
N THR A 185 -8.11 -5.92 18.19
CA THR A 185 -7.07 -6.52 19.04
C THR A 185 -6.88 -7.97 18.61
N ASP A 186 -5.77 -8.28 17.96
CA ASP A 186 -5.40 -9.64 17.58
C ASP A 186 -3.96 -9.95 18.03
N PRO A 187 -3.65 -11.15 18.54
CA PRO A 187 -2.28 -11.50 18.86
C PRO A 187 -1.27 -11.34 17.71
N LEU A 188 -1.74 -11.33 16.46
CA LEU A 188 -0.93 -11.12 15.24
C LEU A 188 -1.10 -9.74 14.59
N GLU A 189 -1.68 -8.77 15.29
CA GLU A 189 -1.91 -7.44 14.75
C GLU A 189 -0.61 -6.75 14.30
N LYS A 190 0.51 -7.01 14.97
CA LYS A 190 1.81 -6.40 14.65
C LYS A 190 2.43 -6.98 13.39
N GLU A 191 2.13 -8.22 13.07
CA GLU A 191 2.57 -8.89 11.87
C GLU A 191 1.79 -8.34 10.66
N ALA A 192 0.48 -8.10 10.81
CA ALA A 192 -0.39 -7.57 9.75
C ALA A 192 -0.30 -6.05 9.56
N CYS A 193 -0.18 -5.30 10.64
CA CYS A 193 -0.19 -3.84 10.66
C CYS A 193 1.21 -3.23 10.82
N GLY A 194 2.17 -4.00 11.34
CA GLY A 194 3.53 -3.54 11.63
C GLY A 194 3.80 -3.35 13.12
N PRO A 195 5.08 -3.33 13.51
CA PRO A 195 5.50 -3.37 14.92
C PRO A 195 5.11 -2.12 15.71
N THR A 196 4.80 -1.01 15.04
CA THR A 196 4.39 0.26 15.64
C THR A 196 2.90 0.36 15.90
N TYR A 197 2.09 -0.59 15.41
CA TYR A 197 0.65 -0.57 15.58
C TYR A 197 0.25 -0.97 17.01
N SER A 198 -0.73 -0.23 17.55
CA SER A 198 -1.65 -0.71 18.58
C SER A 198 -3.05 -0.16 18.30
N PRO A 199 -4.12 -0.71 18.90
CA PRO A 199 -5.47 -0.18 18.74
C PRO A 199 -5.61 1.31 19.13
N GLU A 200 -4.81 1.78 20.09
CA GLU A 200 -4.76 3.17 20.56
C GLU A 200 -3.78 4.03 19.76
N THR A 201 -2.83 3.39 19.06
CA THR A 201 -1.80 4.04 18.25
C THR A 201 -1.86 3.46 16.84
N PRO A 202 -2.89 3.80 16.06
CA PRO A 202 -3.00 3.32 14.69
C PRO A 202 -1.85 3.86 13.84
N ASN A 203 -1.57 3.19 12.72
CA ASN A 203 -0.45 3.52 11.85
C ASN A 203 -0.87 3.60 10.37
N PRO A 204 -1.88 4.41 10.03
CA PRO A 204 -2.23 4.65 8.63
C PRO A 204 -1.02 5.25 7.89
N GLY A 205 -0.86 4.84 6.63
CA GLY A 205 0.16 5.35 5.74
C GLY A 205 -0.37 5.55 4.32
N LEU A 206 0.47 6.11 3.46
CA LEU A 206 0.16 6.29 2.05
C LEU A 206 1.36 5.88 1.20
N VAL A 207 1.12 5.03 0.22
CA VAL A 207 1.97 4.92 -0.96
C VAL A 207 1.40 5.82 -2.04
N ALA A 208 2.14 6.87 -2.39
CA ALA A 208 1.84 7.76 -3.51
C ALA A 208 2.97 7.64 -4.52
N ALA A 209 2.69 7.07 -5.69
CA ALA A 209 3.73 6.77 -6.67
C ALA A 209 3.24 6.98 -8.11
N ALA A 210 4.16 7.37 -8.99
CA ALA A 210 3.89 7.36 -10.42
C ALA A 210 3.86 5.92 -10.93
N MET A 211 3.03 5.66 -11.93
CA MET A 211 3.07 4.46 -12.76
C MET A 211 3.51 4.88 -14.16
N SER A 212 4.37 4.06 -14.78
CA SER A 212 4.85 4.27 -16.13
C SER A 212 3.75 3.93 -17.14
N ARG A 213 3.63 4.75 -18.18
CA ARG A 213 2.74 4.55 -19.32
C ARG A 213 3.48 3.98 -20.53
N VAL A 214 4.78 3.69 -20.39
CA VAL A 214 5.58 3.15 -21.48
C VAL A 214 5.05 1.76 -21.87
N THR A 215 4.56 1.64 -23.10
CA THR A 215 4.09 0.39 -23.71
C THR A 215 5.11 -0.17 -24.70
N GLY A 216 4.81 -1.34 -25.28
CA GLY A 216 5.58 -1.92 -26.37
C GLY A 216 4.72 -2.90 -27.16
N GLU A 217 4.79 -2.83 -28.50
CA GLU A 217 4.06 -3.78 -29.35
C GLU A 217 4.52 -5.22 -29.07
N GLY A 218 3.56 -6.15 -29.00
CA GLY A 218 3.84 -7.58 -28.83
C GLY A 218 4.35 -7.99 -27.45
N ALA A 219 4.32 -7.10 -26.46
CA ALA A 219 4.65 -7.43 -25.07
C ALA A 219 3.71 -6.74 -24.07
N LEU A 220 3.58 -7.33 -22.89
CA LEU A 220 3.02 -6.68 -21.72
C LEU A 220 4.06 -5.74 -21.11
N SER A 221 3.67 -4.50 -20.78
CA SER A 221 4.48 -3.61 -19.94
C SER A 221 4.09 -3.78 -18.49
N LEU A 222 4.99 -4.34 -17.67
CA LEU A 222 4.69 -4.71 -16.29
C LEU A 222 5.54 -3.93 -15.29
N GLN A 223 4.88 -3.38 -14.28
CA GLN A 223 5.50 -2.86 -13.06
C GLN A 223 4.92 -3.55 -11.84
N ALA A 224 5.58 -3.42 -10.70
CA ALA A 224 5.07 -3.79 -9.41
C ALA A 224 5.21 -2.64 -8.41
N ALA A 225 4.24 -2.53 -7.51
CA ALA A 225 4.20 -1.60 -6.39
C ALA A 225 4.10 -2.37 -5.08
N HIS A 226 4.83 -1.94 -4.06
CA HIS A 226 4.82 -2.59 -2.75
C HIS A 226 4.14 -1.71 -1.70
N ALA A 227 2.87 -1.96 -1.44
CA ALA A 227 2.05 -1.21 -0.48
C ALA A 227 1.81 -1.96 0.85
N ALA A 228 2.49 -3.09 1.09
CA ALA A 228 2.42 -3.81 2.36
C ALA A 228 3.48 -3.29 3.36
N GLN A 229 3.19 -2.23 4.11
CA GLN A 229 4.16 -1.56 5.01
C GLN A 229 5.00 -2.48 5.94
N PRO A 230 4.46 -3.53 6.60
CA PRO A 230 5.26 -4.35 7.51
C PRO A 230 6.18 -5.37 6.80
N MET A 231 6.05 -5.51 5.49
CA MET A 231 6.77 -6.57 4.76
C MET A 231 8.20 -6.15 4.41
N PRO A 232 9.17 -7.09 4.52
CA PRO A 232 10.52 -6.86 4.03
C PRO A 232 10.51 -6.68 2.51
N PRO A 233 11.60 -6.17 1.90
CA PRO A 233 11.72 -6.10 0.45
C PRO A 233 11.47 -7.47 -0.20
N VAL A 234 10.88 -7.49 -1.39
CA VAL A 234 10.54 -8.72 -2.12
C VAL A 234 11.00 -8.69 -3.58
N ASP A 235 11.35 -9.85 -4.12
CA ASP A 235 11.36 -10.06 -5.57
C ASP A 235 9.96 -10.47 -6.02
N VAL A 236 9.45 -9.82 -7.05
CA VAL A 236 8.13 -10.11 -7.66
C VAL A 236 8.35 -10.87 -8.95
N ARG A 237 7.73 -12.04 -9.08
CA ARG A 237 7.80 -12.88 -10.27
C ARG A 237 6.41 -13.27 -10.77
N LEU A 238 6.26 -13.43 -12.07
CA LEU A 238 5.07 -14.00 -12.70
C LEU A 238 5.37 -15.40 -13.22
N VAL A 239 4.49 -16.34 -12.93
CA VAL A 239 4.53 -17.69 -13.49
C VAL A 239 3.43 -17.81 -14.54
N PRO A 240 3.78 -18.05 -15.80
CA PRO A 240 2.80 -18.36 -16.84
C PRO A 240 1.93 -19.57 -16.47
N GLY A 241 0.65 -19.52 -16.87
CA GLY A 241 -0.28 -20.64 -16.76
C GLY A 241 -0.09 -21.67 -17.88
N THR A 242 1.16 -22.04 -18.15
CA THR A 242 1.56 -23.10 -19.08
C THR A 242 2.22 -24.24 -18.30
N GLU A 243 2.11 -25.47 -18.80
CA GLU A 243 2.77 -26.61 -18.17
C GLU A 243 4.29 -26.40 -18.18
N GLY A 244 4.90 -26.41 -16.98
CA GLY A 244 6.34 -26.13 -16.83
C GLY A 244 6.75 -24.66 -16.98
N GLY A 245 5.78 -23.72 -16.94
CA GLY A 245 6.05 -22.28 -17.00
C GLY A 245 7.08 -21.84 -15.95
N MET A 246 8.17 -21.22 -16.42
CA MET A 246 9.25 -20.74 -15.55
C MET A 246 8.91 -19.34 -15.00
N PRO A 247 9.13 -19.08 -13.70
CA PRO A 247 8.92 -17.75 -13.13
C PRO A 247 9.77 -16.67 -13.83
N GLN A 248 9.12 -15.63 -14.33
CA GLN A 248 9.73 -14.44 -14.91
C GLN A 248 9.82 -13.34 -13.86
N GLN A 249 11.01 -12.79 -13.64
CA GLN A 249 11.21 -11.74 -12.65
C GLN A 249 10.78 -10.38 -13.18
N VAL A 250 9.70 -9.83 -12.63
CA VAL A 250 9.14 -8.53 -13.03
C VAL A 250 9.86 -7.41 -12.30
N ALA A 251 9.98 -7.50 -10.97
CA ALA A 251 10.61 -6.46 -10.14
C ALA A 251 11.52 -7.08 -9.07
N PRO A 252 12.85 -6.88 -9.14
CA PRO A 252 13.75 -7.29 -8.06
C PRO A 252 13.72 -6.34 -6.88
N SER A 253 13.87 -6.88 -5.67
CA SER A 253 14.20 -6.11 -4.45
C SER A 253 13.28 -4.91 -4.19
N LEU A 254 12.00 -5.06 -4.47
CA LEU A 254 11.01 -4.01 -4.31
C LEU A 254 10.75 -3.77 -2.82
N THR A 255 11.08 -2.58 -2.33
CA THR A 255 10.88 -2.17 -0.94
C THR A 255 9.49 -1.57 -0.72
N ALA A 256 8.97 -1.58 0.51
CA ALA A 256 7.73 -0.88 0.83
C ALA A 256 7.75 0.60 0.37
N GLY A 257 6.66 1.03 -0.27
CA GLY A 257 6.51 2.35 -0.89
C GLY A 257 7.09 2.49 -2.30
N ALA A 258 7.88 1.52 -2.78
CA ALA A 258 8.49 1.59 -4.11
C ALA A 258 7.55 1.07 -5.21
N VAL A 259 7.77 1.61 -6.41
CA VAL A 259 7.22 1.11 -7.68
C VAL A 259 8.38 0.87 -8.64
N GLY A 260 8.35 -0.23 -9.39
CA GLY A 260 9.36 -0.51 -10.42
C GLY A 260 9.07 -1.79 -11.20
N PRO A 261 9.85 -2.09 -12.25
CA PRO A 261 10.98 -1.30 -12.73
C PRO A 261 10.55 -0.07 -13.52
N PHE A 262 11.46 0.88 -13.69
CA PHE A 262 11.36 2.02 -14.61
C PHE A 262 12.58 1.97 -15.54
N PRO A 263 12.41 1.69 -16.85
CA PRO A 263 11.16 1.42 -17.56
C PRO A 263 10.50 0.08 -17.15
N PRO A 264 9.20 -0.13 -17.48
CA PRO A 264 8.49 -1.39 -17.19
C PRO A 264 9.16 -2.61 -17.78
N PHE A 265 8.96 -3.76 -17.13
CA PHE A 265 9.37 -5.06 -17.63
C PHE A 265 8.55 -5.41 -18.87
N ARG A 266 9.22 -5.67 -20.01
CA ARG A 266 8.62 -5.90 -21.33
C ARG A 266 9.10 -7.18 -22.01
N GLN A 267 9.56 -8.18 -21.26
CA GLN A 267 10.11 -9.43 -21.83
C GLN A 267 9.07 -10.54 -21.96
N LEU A 268 7.78 -10.25 -21.72
CA LEU A 268 6.72 -11.25 -21.67
C LEU A 268 5.56 -10.80 -22.54
N ALA A 269 5.22 -11.61 -23.54
CA ALA A 269 4.04 -11.45 -24.35
C ALA A 269 2.82 -12.13 -23.72
N ARG A 270 1.63 -11.67 -24.08
CA ARG A 270 0.37 -12.20 -23.55
C ARG A 270 0.16 -13.66 -23.91
N PHE A 271 0.55 -14.09 -25.10
CA PHE A 271 0.40 -15.50 -25.50
C PHE A 271 1.32 -16.43 -24.67
N GLU A 272 2.48 -15.95 -24.22
CA GLU A 272 3.43 -16.71 -23.40
C GLU A 272 2.89 -16.98 -22.00
N MET A 273 1.98 -16.13 -21.50
CA MET A 273 1.32 -16.29 -20.21
C MET A 273 0.36 -17.49 -20.14
N GLY A 274 -0.02 -18.07 -21.28
CA GLY A 274 -0.98 -19.18 -21.32
C GLY A 274 -2.33 -18.82 -20.69
N SER A 275 -2.85 -19.73 -19.87
CA SER A 275 -4.11 -19.53 -19.15
C SER A 275 -3.92 -18.56 -17.97
N LEU A 276 -4.57 -17.39 -18.00
CA LEU A 276 -4.48 -16.43 -16.88
C LEU A 276 -5.09 -16.98 -15.59
N ALA A 277 -6.05 -17.90 -15.68
CA ALA A 277 -6.63 -18.58 -14.52
C ALA A 277 -5.64 -19.55 -13.83
N GLN A 278 -4.55 -19.91 -14.51
CA GLN A 278 -3.46 -20.73 -13.96
C GLN A 278 -2.18 -19.93 -13.73
N ALA A 279 -2.12 -18.68 -14.24
CA ALA A 279 -1.00 -17.80 -14.03
C ALA A 279 -0.98 -17.30 -12.58
N ARG A 280 0.23 -17.09 -12.05
CA ARG A 280 0.42 -16.76 -10.64
C ARG A 280 1.43 -15.63 -10.45
N ILE A 281 1.21 -14.85 -9.41
CA ILE A 281 2.16 -13.88 -8.87
C ILE A 281 2.88 -14.55 -7.70
N LEU A 282 4.19 -14.61 -7.75
CA LEU A 282 5.02 -15.16 -6.69
C LEU A 282 5.89 -14.06 -6.09
N THR A 283 6.13 -14.16 -4.78
CA THR A 283 7.15 -13.35 -4.11
C THR A 283 8.24 -14.19 -3.49
N PHE A 284 9.44 -13.60 -3.42
CA PHE A 284 10.60 -14.20 -2.78
C PHE A 284 11.31 -13.16 -1.92
N THR A 285 12.05 -13.62 -0.91
CA THR A 285 13.09 -12.76 -0.31
C THR A 285 14.15 -12.47 -1.37
N PRO A 286 14.66 -11.23 -1.48
CA PRO A 286 15.60 -10.84 -2.52
C PRO A 286 16.78 -11.81 -2.67
N GLY A 287 16.98 -12.28 -3.90
CA GLY A 287 18.07 -13.21 -4.24
C GLY A 287 17.91 -14.63 -3.69
N GLN A 288 16.77 -14.96 -3.06
CA GLN A 288 16.47 -16.29 -2.58
C GLN A 288 15.60 -17.07 -3.58
N THR A 289 15.58 -18.39 -3.41
CA THR A 289 14.71 -19.30 -4.18
C THR A 289 13.48 -19.76 -3.39
N VAL A 290 13.41 -19.42 -2.10
CA VAL A 290 12.29 -19.76 -1.23
C VAL A 290 11.16 -18.75 -1.46
N GLN A 291 10.04 -19.25 -1.97
CA GLN A 291 8.81 -18.49 -2.16
C GLN A 291 8.27 -18.04 -0.80
N THR A 292 7.91 -16.78 -0.68
CA THR A 292 7.30 -16.18 0.51
C THR A 292 5.79 -16.03 0.38
N SER A 293 5.27 -15.82 -0.83
CA SER A 293 3.83 -15.78 -1.10
C SER A 293 3.49 -16.17 -2.54
N GLU A 294 2.23 -16.50 -2.76
CA GLU A 294 1.66 -16.83 -4.05
C GLU A 294 0.21 -16.33 -4.13
N ALA A 295 -0.14 -15.72 -5.26
CA ALA A 295 -1.49 -15.29 -5.54
C ALA A 295 -1.88 -15.62 -6.99
N PRO A 296 -3.13 -16.02 -7.24
CA PRO A 296 -3.62 -16.23 -8.60
C PRO A 296 -3.79 -14.88 -9.33
N LEU A 297 -3.30 -14.81 -10.57
CA LEU A 297 -3.27 -13.56 -11.35
C LEU A 297 -4.67 -13.08 -11.75
N ASP A 298 -5.57 -14.01 -12.09
CA ASP A 298 -6.96 -13.70 -12.45
C ASP A 298 -7.73 -13.02 -11.30
N ALA A 299 -7.54 -13.46 -10.06
CA ALA A 299 -8.12 -12.80 -8.89
C ALA A 299 -7.56 -11.39 -8.70
N ALA A 300 -6.26 -11.20 -8.95
CA ALA A 300 -5.63 -9.88 -8.85
C ALA A 300 -6.14 -8.91 -9.94
N LEU A 301 -6.36 -9.40 -11.16
CA LEU A 301 -7.00 -8.66 -12.26
C LEU A 301 -8.44 -8.28 -11.91
N ALA A 302 -9.22 -9.23 -11.39
CA ALA A 302 -10.61 -9.00 -11.00
C ALA A 302 -10.73 -7.91 -9.92
N ARG A 303 -9.86 -7.91 -8.90
CA ARG A 303 -9.81 -6.85 -7.87
C ARG A 303 -9.48 -5.47 -8.43
N GLY A 304 -8.65 -5.42 -9.47
CA GLY A 304 -8.29 -4.17 -10.15
C GLY A 304 -9.30 -3.71 -11.19
N GLY A 305 -10.39 -4.46 -11.40
CA GLY A 305 -11.38 -4.18 -12.44
C GLY A 305 -10.86 -4.40 -13.86
N VAL A 306 -9.82 -5.22 -14.05
CA VAL A 306 -9.25 -5.54 -15.36
C VAL A 306 -9.85 -6.86 -15.84
N ALA A 307 -10.57 -6.84 -16.97
CA ALA A 307 -11.07 -8.06 -17.57
C ALA A 307 -9.90 -8.90 -18.14
N LEU A 308 -10.06 -10.22 -18.21
CA LEU A 308 -9.01 -11.11 -18.72
C LEU A 308 -8.62 -10.80 -20.17
N ASP A 309 -9.59 -10.36 -20.98
CA ASP A 309 -9.38 -9.99 -22.39
C ASP A 309 -8.69 -8.63 -22.54
N ASP A 310 -8.74 -7.77 -21.51
CA ASP A 310 -8.05 -6.49 -21.49
C ASP A 310 -6.58 -6.63 -21.11
N PHE A 311 -6.18 -7.75 -20.54
CA PHE A 311 -4.79 -8.06 -20.22
C PHE A 311 -4.10 -8.55 -21.50
N GLU A 312 -3.73 -7.61 -22.37
CA GLU A 312 -3.22 -7.85 -23.72
C GLU A 312 -1.88 -7.13 -23.99
N ASP A 313 -1.16 -7.57 -25.02
CA ASP A 313 0.09 -6.93 -25.47
C ASP A 313 -0.13 -5.46 -25.87
N GLY A 314 0.90 -4.63 -25.74
CA GLY A 314 0.80 -3.20 -26.02
C GLY A 314 0.14 -2.39 -24.91
N ARG A 315 -0.16 -3.01 -23.75
CA ARG A 315 -0.73 -2.36 -22.57
C ARG A 315 0.24 -2.36 -21.40
N ALA A 316 0.08 -1.36 -20.53
CA ALA A 316 0.85 -1.24 -19.29
C ALA A 316 0.00 -1.58 -18.06
N PHE A 317 0.55 -2.40 -17.17
CA PHE A 317 -0.08 -2.83 -15.93
C PHE A 317 0.87 -2.72 -14.74
N THR A 318 0.30 -2.39 -13.58
CA THR A 318 1.02 -2.37 -12.30
C THR A 318 0.40 -3.43 -11.39
N LEU A 319 1.23 -4.37 -10.94
CA LEU A 319 0.91 -5.33 -9.90
C LEU A 319 1.12 -4.69 -8.52
N ILE A 320 0.11 -4.62 -7.68
CA ILE A 320 0.17 -3.91 -6.41
C ILE A 320 0.04 -4.94 -5.29
N ALA A 321 1.11 -5.12 -4.52
CA ALA A 321 1.09 -5.90 -3.30
C ALA A 321 0.47 -5.06 -2.18
N VAL A 322 -0.74 -5.40 -1.78
CA VAL A 322 -1.32 -4.92 -0.53
C VAL A 322 -1.16 -5.98 0.55
N GLY A 323 -1.30 -5.60 1.82
CA GLY A 323 -1.04 -6.48 2.95
C GLY A 323 -1.98 -7.69 3.06
N ALA A 324 -2.07 -8.25 4.26
CA ALA A 324 -2.99 -9.33 4.53
C ALA A 324 -4.45 -8.87 4.45
N GLN A 325 -5.31 -9.73 3.93
CA GLN A 325 -6.75 -9.50 4.00
C GLN A 325 -7.24 -9.52 5.47
N PRO A 326 -8.13 -8.59 5.85
CA PRO A 326 -8.76 -8.61 7.16
C PRO A 326 -9.42 -9.96 7.48
N GLY A 327 -9.29 -10.44 8.72
CA GLY A 327 -10.02 -11.61 9.22
C GLY A 327 -9.49 -12.99 8.80
N ILE A 328 -8.34 -13.08 8.11
CA ILE A 328 -7.72 -14.38 7.81
C ILE A 328 -6.99 -14.92 9.06
N PRO A 329 -7.23 -16.18 9.49
CA PRO A 329 -6.59 -16.76 10.66
C PRO A 329 -5.07 -16.76 10.60
N ALA A 330 -4.48 -16.50 11.78
CA ALA A 330 -3.07 -16.71 12.09
C ALA A 330 -2.52 -18.09 11.65
N GLY A 331 -1.32 -18.13 11.05
CA GLY A 331 -0.54 -19.38 10.94
C GLY A 331 -0.23 -19.92 9.53
N ALA A 332 -0.67 -19.29 8.45
CA ALA A 332 -0.22 -19.62 7.08
C ALA A 332 1.09 -18.87 6.67
N PHE A 333 1.98 -18.60 7.62
CA PHE A 333 3.42 -18.28 7.47
C PHE A 333 3.84 -17.41 6.25
N TRP A 334 3.26 -16.25 5.93
CA TRP A 334 3.79 -14.91 6.34
C TRP A 334 2.96 -13.77 5.70
N HIS A 335 1.62 -13.85 5.80
CA HIS A 335 0.67 -12.99 5.08
C HIS A 335 0.71 -13.25 3.58
N ALA A 336 -0.27 -14.01 3.06
CA ALA A 336 -0.49 -14.05 1.63
C ALA A 336 -0.76 -12.61 1.19
N LEU A 337 0.24 -11.97 0.58
CA LEU A 337 0.09 -10.65 -0.01
C LEU A 337 -1.14 -10.71 -0.89
N THR A 338 -2.07 -9.81 -0.63
CA THR A 338 -3.19 -9.67 -1.54
C THR A 338 -2.71 -8.82 -2.70
N TRP A 339 -2.90 -9.32 -3.92
CA TRP A 339 -2.46 -8.62 -5.10
C TRP A 339 -3.65 -8.02 -5.84
N THR A 340 -3.41 -6.85 -6.43
CA THR A 340 -4.34 -6.12 -7.29
C THR A 340 -3.58 -5.69 -8.54
N VAL A 341 -4.15 -5.92 -9.72
CA VAL A 341 -3.52 -5.51 -10.98
C VAL A 341 -4.36 -4.42 -11.62
N VAL A 342 -3.77 -3.26 -11.84
CA VAL A 342 -4.44 -2.11 -12.46
C VAL A 342 -3.76 -1.77 -13.79
N ARG A 343 -4.48 -1.08 -14.69
CA ARG A 343 -3.87 -0.46 -15.85
C ARG A 343 -3.02 0.72 -15.41
N SER A 344 -1.79 0.79 -15.89
CA SER A 344 -0.89 1.94 -15.68
C SER A 344 -1.19 3.07 -16.65
N ASP A 345 -1.80 2.75 -17.80
CA ASP A 345 -2.19 3.71 -18.83
C ASP A 345 -3.73 3.79 -18.98
N PRO A 346 -4.33 4.98 -18.76
CA PRO A 346 -5.76 5.22 -18.85
C PRO A 346 -6.38 5.12 -20.26
#